data_AF-A0A2H9T3A5-F1
#
_entry.id   AF-A0A2H9T3A5-F1
#
_cell.length_a   1.000
_cell.length_b   1.000
_cell.length_c   1.000
_cell.angle_alpha   90.00
_cell.angle_beta   90.00
_cell.angle_gamma   90.00
#
_symmetry.space_group_name_H-M   'P 1'
#
loop_
_entity.id
_entity.type
_entity.pdbx_description
1 polymer ?
#
loop_
_entity_poly.entity_id
_entity_poly.type
_entity_poly.pdbx_seq_one_letter_code
_entity_poly.pdbx_strand_id
1 'polypeptide(L)'
;MQGGSLSAKMYLVFINDLLIDVELSGKGAFVIDTKVNIPTQADDICLISNTSVGLQDMVTICESYSCKWRFSFSVDKSKIVVFTKGRKQVLVKDVYLYGKVLPVVENITHVGVVLNFKLCSSDRTESACKKMKSGTMALVRSGAHPRTLNPLTVSKMIKTKVFPSALYGCELWQLSRTELIKLERAQNFIVKSIQGLNIRTRTDMAISLIGWTTIEGYIDIRKLLFLWSSLQAGQ
;
A
#
# COMPACT_ATOMS: atom_id res chain seq x y z
N MET A 1 7.75 6.71 22.74
CA MET A 1 7.39 8.14 22.76
C MET A 1 6.11 8.31 21.96
N GLN A 2 4.97 8.62 22.58
CA GLN A 2 3.75 8.98 21.84
C GLN A 2 3.19 10.28 22.41
N GLY A 3 2.86 11.23 21.52
CA GLY A 3 2.15 12.48 21.85
C GLY A 3 2.98 13.77 21.79
N GLY A 4 4.31 13.71 21.78
CA GLY A 4 5.15 14.90 21.65
C GLY A 4 5.39 15.29 20.19
N SER A 5 5.12 16.55 19.83
CA SER A 5 5.30 17.08 18.46
C SER A 5 6.74 16.94 17.93
N LEU A 6 7.73 16.92 18.82
CA LEU A 6 9.15 16.80 18.49
C LEU A 6 9.63 15.35 18.37
N SER A 7 8.89 14.39 18.94
CA SER A 7 9.31 12.99 18.99
C SER A 7 9.51 12.38 17.61
N ALA A 8 8.62 12.68 16.66
CA ALA A 8 8.74 12.18 15.29
C ALA A 8 10.01 12.71 14.60
N LYS A 9 10.35 14.00 14.81
CA LYS A 9 11.57 14.59 14.25
C LYS A 9 12.83 14.01 14.88
N MET A 10 12.84 13.82 16.20
CA MET A 10 13.95 13.17 16.90
C MET A 10 14.18 11.75 16.42
N TYR A 11 13.10 11.00 16.15
CA TYR A 11 13.20 9.68 15.56
C TYR A 11 13.86 9.70 14.17
N LEU A 12 13.53 10.68 13.32
CA LEU A 12 14.17 10.82 12.01
C LEU A 12 15.67 11.08 12.12
N VAL A 13 16.08 11.97 13.03
CA VAL A 13 17.52 12.23 13.28
C VAL A 13 18.20 10.98 13.84
N PHE A 14 17.54 10.29 14.77
CA PHE A 14 18.04 9.05 15.36
C PHE A 14 18.30 8.00 14.28
N ILE A 15 17.32 7.68 13.43
CA ILE A 15 17.45 6.58 12.46
C ILE A 15 18.35 6.93 11.27
N ASN A 16 18.65 8.21 11.03
CA ASN A 16 19.36 8.67 9.83
C ASN A 16 20.74 8.02 9.65
N ASP A 17 21.51 7.86 10.73
CA ASP A 17 22.83 7.24 10.67
C ASP A 17 22.75 5.79 10.18
N LEU A 18 21.71 5.04 10.58
CA LEU A 18 21.46 3.69 10.07
C LEU A 18 21.20 3.69 8.56
N LEU A 19 20.39 4.66 8.09
CA LEU A 19 20.07 4.77 6.66
C LEU A 19 21.34 5.03 5.84
N ILE A 20 22.21 5.92 6.34
CA ILE A 20 23.50 6.23 5.71
C ILE A 20 24.40 5.00 5.70
N ASP A 21 24.55 4.28 6.82
CA ASP A 21 25.41 3.10 6.90
C ASP A 21 24.96 2.00 5.92
N VAL A 22 23.65 1.76 5.83
CA VAL A 22 23.07 0.81 4.88
C VAL A 22 23.26 1.29 3.44
N GLU A 23 23.14 2.59 3.18
CA GLU A 23 23.38 3.16 1.86
C GLU A 23 24.84 3.06 1.44
N LEU A 24 25.79 3.34 2.32
CA LEU A 24 27.23 3.22 2.03
C LEU A 24 27.66 1.78 1.77
N SER A 25 26.94 0.77 2.29
CA SER A 25 27.26 -0.65 2.09
C SER A 25 27.34 -1.09 0.62
N GLY A 26 26.66 -0.39 -0.30
CA GLY A 26 26.63 -0.78 -1.71
C GLY A 26 25.75 -2.00 -2.01
N LYS A 27 25.04 -2.56 -1.02
CA LYS A 27 24.38 -3.88 -1.14
C LYS A 27 22.90 -3.87 -1.53
N GLY A 28 22.29 -2.70 -1.60
CA GLY A 28 20.88 -2.61 -1.97
C GLY A 28 20.60 -2.80 -3.46
N ALA A 29 19.33 -2.83 -3.82
CA ALA A 29 18.90 -2.97 -5.21
C ALA A 29 18.98 -1.63 -5.96
N PHE A 30 19.05 -1.73 -7.29
CA PHE A 30 18.97 -0.59 -8.20
C PHE A 30 17.67 -0.67 -8.97
N VAL A 31 16.95 0.45 -9.00
CA VAL A 31 15.79 0.67 -9.88
C VAL A 31 16.23 1.66 -10.94
N ILE A 32 16.52 1.15 -12.14
CA ILE A 32 17.15 1.93 -13.22
C ILE A 32 18.50 2.47 -12.69
N ASP A 33 18.63 3.79 -12.51
CA ASP A 33 19.86 4.44 -12.02
C ASP A 33 19.75 4.86 -10.55
N THR A 34 18.58 4.64 -9.92
CA THR A 34 18.34 5.03 -8.53
C THR A 34 18.58 3.85 -7.60
N LYS A 35 19.41 4.08 -6.59
CA LYS A 35 19.68 3.10 -5.55
C LYS A 35 18.52 3.04 -4.56
N VAL A 36 17.96 1.86 -4.33
CA VAL A 36 16.83 1.65 -3.41
C VAL A 36 17.18 0.54 -2.43
N ASN A 37 17.68 0.95 -1.25
CA ASN A 37 18.24 0.01 -0.26
C ASN A 37 17.31 -0.18 0.93
N ILE A 38 16.78 0.94 1.44
CA ILE A 38 16.16 0.99 2.77
C ILE A 38 14.96 1.96 2.84
N PRO A 39 13.87 1.72 2.09
CA PRO A 39 12.63 2.47 2.32
C PRO A 39 12.13 2.28 3.77
N THR A 40 11.85 3.39 4.46
CA THR A 40 11.41 3.38 5.85
C THR A 40 10.15 4.22 6.04
N GLN A 41 9.30 3.78 6.97
CA GLN A 41 8.22 4.59 7.51
C GLN A 41 8.14 4.39 9.01
N ALA A 42 8.51 5.42 9.77
CA ALA A 42 8.69 5.29 11.21
C ALA A 42 9.57 4.06 11.53
N ASP A 43 9.10 3.15 12.37
CA ASP A 43 9.79 1.92 12.78
C ASP A 43 9.74 0.78 11.75
N ASP A 44 8.88 0.88 10.73
CA ASP A 44 8.84 -0.09 9.63
C ASP A 44 9.99 0.16 8.65
N ILE A 45 11.01 -0.69 8.71
CA ILE A 45 12.17 -0.70 7.81
C ILE A 45 12.01 -1.83 6.78
N CYS A 46 12.14 -1.51 5.51
CA CYS A 46 12.17 -2.49 4.42
C CYS A 46 13.55 -2.47 3.77
N LEU A 47 14.21 -3.64 3.69
CA LEU A 47 15.49 -3.80 3.03
C LEU A 47 15.29 -4.46 1.67
N ILE A 48 15.92 -3.90 0.63
CA ILE A 48 15.78 -4.41 -0.74
C ILE A 48 17.17 -4.72 -1.30
N SER A 49 17.38 -5.97 -1.71
CA SER A 49 18.64 -6.47 -2.26
C SER A 49 18.39 -7.38 -3.45
N ASN A 50 19.33 -7.40 -4.39
CA ASN A 50 19.34 -8.35 -5.51
C ASN A 50 19.92 -9.73 -5.13
N THR A 51 20.56 -9.85 -3.96
CA THR A 51 21.20 -11.10 -3.51
C THR A 51 20.92 -11.37 -2.03
N SER A 52 20.84 -12.65 -1.65
CA SER A 52 20.69 -13.04 -0.23
C SER A 52 21.89 -12.63 0.63
N VAL A 53 23.10 -12.65 0.05
CA VAL A 53 24.32 -12.19 0.74
C VAL A 53 24.25 -10.69 1.03
N GLY A 54 23.91 -9.87 0.02
CA GLY A 54 23.74 -8.43 0.23
C GLY A 54 22.61 -8.10 1.21
N LEU A 55 21.55 -8.93 1.24
CA LEU A 55 20.49 -8.79 2.23
C LEU A 55 21.01 -9.08 3.64
N GLN A 56 21.77 -10.16 3.83
CA GLN A 56 22.40 -10.48 5.11
C GLN A 56 23.35 -9.37 5.57
N ASP A 57 24.17 -8.82 4.68
CA ASP A 57 25.08 -7.71 5.01
C ASP A 57 24.30 -6.51 5.57
N MET A 58 23.19 -6.12 4.92
CA MET A 58 22.34 -5.02 5.39
C MET A 58 21.63 -5.33 6.71
N VAL A 59 21.19 -6.59 6.92
CA VAL A 59 20.62 -7.02 8.19
C VAL A 59 21.65 -6.96 9.31
N THR A 60 22.90 -7.36 9.06
CA THR A 60 24.01 -7.28 10.03
C THR A 60 24.34 -5.83 10.41
N ILE A 61 24.25 -4.89 9.45
CA ILE A 61 24.39 -3.45 9.74
C ILE A 61 23.26 -2.99 10.68
N CYS A 62 22.01 -3.35 10.37
CA CYS A 62 20.86 -3.04 11.21
C CYS A 62 21.03 -3.61 12.63
N GLU A 63 21.43 -4.88 12.74
CA GLU A 63 21.70 -5.54 14.02
C GLU A 63 22.78 -4.80 14.83
N SER A 64 23.93 -4.50 14.21
CA SER A 64 25.04 -3.78 14.85
C SER A 64 24.62 -2.40 15.34
N TYR A 65 23.85 -1.68 14.51
CA TYR A 65 23.30 -0.37 14.85
C TYR A 65 22.34 -0.46 16.03
N SER A 66 21.42 -1.44 16.03
CA SER A 66 20.48 -1.67 17.11
C SER A 66 21.17 -1.95 18.45
N CYS A 67 22.26 -2.72 18.43
CA CYS A 67 23.09 -2.99 19.60
C CYS A 67 23.78 -1.72 20.12
N LYS A 68 24.36 -0.90 19.22
CA LYS A 68 25.01 0.38 19.56
C LYS A 68 24.04 1.33 20.26
N TRP A 69 22.83 1.45 19.72
CA TRP A 69 21.82 2.39 20.20
C TRP A 69 20.80 1.78 21.17
N ARG A 70 21.00 0.53 21.58
CA ARG A 70 20.24 -0.20 22.61
C ARG A 70 18.74 -0.27 22.31
N PHE A 71 18.38 -0.57 21.06
CA PHE A 71 17.03 -0.98 20.69
C PHE A 71 17.06 -2.32 19.97
N SER A 72 15.90 -2.93 19.74
CA SER A 72 15.81 -4.26 19.13
C SER A 72 14.75 -4.31 18.04
N PHE A 73 15.08 -4.93 16.91
CA PHE A 73 14.10 -5.30 15.89
C PHE A 73 13.31 -6.54 16.32
N SER A 74 12.03 -6.57 15.93
CA SER A 74 11.15 -7.70 16.25
C SER A 74 11.33 -8.83 15.24
N VAL A 75 12.13 -9.85 15.59
CA VAL A 75 12.36 -11.02 14.74
C VAL A 75 11.05 -11.65 14.25
N ASP A 76 10.05 -11.78 15.11
CA ASP A 76 8.76 -12.41 14.77
C ASP A 76 7.94 -11.61 13.73
N LYS A 77 8.18 -10.30 13.62
CA LYS A 77 7.52 -9.42 12.66
C LYS A 77 8.33 -9.25 11.38
N SER A 78 9.65 -9.43 11.46
CA SER A 78 10.57 -9.39 10.32
C SER A 78 10.38 -10.62 9.44
N LYS A 79 10.13 -10.41 8.15
CA LYS A 79 9.86 -11.47 7.18
C LYS A 79 10.55 -11.14 5.86
N ILE A 80 10.82 -12.17 5.06
CA ILE A 80 11.44 -12.01 3.74
C ILE A 80 10.43 -12.39 2.67
N VAL A 81 10.29 -11.55 1.64
CA VAL A 81 9.57 -11.87 0.42
C VAL A 81 10.56 -11.85 -0.74
N VAL A 82 10.53 -12.90 -1.55
CA VAL A 82 11.47 -13.08 -2.66
C VAL A 82 10.70 -12.96 -3.97
N PHE A 83 11.09 -12.00 -4.80
CA PHE A 83 10.52 -11.80 -6.12
C PHE A 83 11.39 -12.50 -7.16
N THR A 84 10.81 -13.46 -7.90
CA THR A 84 11.54 -14.20 -8.95
C THR A 84 10.76 -14.18 -10.26
N LYS A 85 11.49 -14.06 -11.38
CA LYS A 85 10.89 -14.16 -12.72
C LYS A 85 10.88 -15.64 -13.14
N GLY A 86 9.74 -16.31 -12.99
CA GLY A 86 9.52 -17.70 -13.44
C GLY A 86 9.44 -18.73 -12.30
N ARG A 87 9.26 -20.02 -12.66
CA ARG A 87 9.06 -21.12 -11.70
C ARG A 87 10.34 -21.67 -11.06
N LYS A 88 11.51 -21.11 -11.37
CA LYS A 88 12.76 -21.57 -10.74
C LYS A 88 12.73 -21.17 -9.27
N GLN A 89 12.68 -22.16 -8.38
CA GLN A 89 12.97 -21.93 -6.97
C GLN A 89 14.41 -21.43 -6.90
N VAL A 90 14.56 -20.15 -6.58
CA VAL A 90 15.88 -19.62 -6.24
C VAL A 90 16.21 -20.20 -4.87
N LEU A 91 17.36 -20.88 -4.77
CA LEU A 91 17.92 -21.28 -3.48
C LEU A 91 18.30 -20.01 -2.74
N VAL A 92 17.41 -19.54 -1.89
CA VAL A 92 17.63 -18.39 -1.02
C VAL A 92 18.40 -18.91 0.18
N LYS A 93 19.62 -18.40 0.38
CA LYS A 93 20.35 -18.68 1.62
C LYS A 93 19.58 -18.09 2.80
N ASP A 94 19.58 -18.81 3.91
CA ASP A 94 18.99 -18.33 5.15
C ASP A 94 19.60 -16.99 5.56
N VAL A 95 18.72 -16.06 5.95
CA VAL A 95 19.09 -14.75 6.47
C VAL A 95 18.77 -14.73 7.96
N TYR A 96 19.71 -14.24 8.75
CA TYR A 96 19.70 -14.28 10.19
C TYR A 96 19.60 -12.86 10.76
N LEU A 97 18.73 -12.69 11.75
CA LEU A 97 18.62 -11.49 12.58
C LEU A 97 18.73 -11.91 14.05
N TYR A 98 19.73 -11.41 14.77
CA TYR A 98 20.05 -11.84 16.14
C TYR A 98 20.23 -13.36 16.25
N GLY A 99 20.89 -13.96 15.27
CA GLY A 99 21.12 -15.40 15.18
C GLY A 99 19.89 -16.26 14.88
N LYS A 100 18.70 -15.67 14.66
CA LYS A 100 17.48 -16.39 14.28
C LYS A 100 17.20 -16.26 12.78
N VAL A 101 16.81 -17.36 12.14
CA VAL A 101 16.45 -17.38 10.71
C VAL A 101 15.14 -16.63 10.50
N LEU A 102 15.13 -15.70 9.55
CA LEU A 102 13.92 -14.99 9.12
C LEU A 102 13.07 -15.85 8.19
N PRO A 103 11.76 -15.99 8.43
CA PRO A 103 10.91 -16.80 7.58
C PRO A 103 10.70 -16.15 6.21
N VAL A 104 10.85 -16.95 5.15
CA VAL A 104 10.43 -16.57 3.80
C VAL A 104 8.92 -16.79 3.67
N VAL A 105 8.19 -15.74 3.29
CA VAL A 105 6.74 -15.76 3.15
C VAL A 105 6.33 -15.36 1.74
N GLU A 106 5.15 -15.82 1.31
CA GLU A 106 4.60 -15.48 0.00
C GLU A 106 4.07 -14.04 -0.07
N ASN A 107 3.52 -13.53 1.04
CA ASN A 107 2.85 -12.25 1.12
C ASN A 107 3.28 -11.47 2.36
N ILE A 108 3.59 -10.19 2.19
CA ILE A 108 3.83 -9.24 3.28
C ILE A 108 3.05 -7.95 3.04
N THR A 109 2.61 -7.29 4.11
CA THR A 109 2.03 -5.95 4.01
C THR A 109 3.05 -4.94 4.50
N HIS A 110 3.39 -3.96 3.68
CA HIS A 110 4.28 -2.86 4.03
C HIS A 110 3.51 -1.55 3.77
N VAL A 111 3.39 -0.68 4.78
CA VAL A 111 2.71 0.63 4.63
C VAL A 111 1.26 0.49 4.15
N GLY A 112 0.59 -0.63 4.44
CA GLY A 112 -0.78 -0.91 3.98
C GLY A 112 -0.88 -1.41 2.54
N VAL A 113 0.23 -1.60 1.84
CA VAL A 113 0.31 -2.22 0.51
C VAL A 113 0.72 -3.68 0.64
N VAL A 114 -0.07 -4.58 0.05
CA VAL A 114 0.25 -6.02 0.03
C VAL A 114 1.22 -6.31 -1.10
N LEU A 115 2.37 -6.85 -0.76
CA LEU A 115 3.40 -7.33 -1.67
C LEU A 115 3.33 -8.86 -1.73
N ASN A 116 3.03 -9.39 -2.91
CA ASN A 116 2.94 -10.82 -3.20
C ASN A 116 4.11 -11.22 -4.09
N PHE A 117 4.74 -12.36 -3.82
CA PHE A 117 5.82 -12.92 -4.65
C PHE A 117 5.43 -13.08 -6.14
N LYS A 118 4.16 -13.39 -6.43
CA LYS A 118 3.62 -13.52 -7.79
C LYS A 118 3.37 -12.17 -8.46
N LEU A 119 3.48 -11.06 -7.73
CA LEU A 119 2.99 -9.73 -8.11
C LEU A 119 1.53 -9.77 -8.59
N CYS A 120 0.74 -10.73 -8.11
CA CYS A 120 -0.62 -10.91 -8.55
C CYS A 120 -1.52 -9.84 -7.92
N SER A 121 -2.15 -9.06 -8.79
CA SER A 121 -2.96 -7.89 -8.42
C SER A 121 -4.42 -8.24 -8.09
N SER A 122 -4.85 -9.49 -8.33
CA SER A 122 -6.23 -9.93 -8.15
C SER A 122 -6.74 -9.77 -6.72
N ASP A 123 -5.93 -10.17 -5.74
CA ASP A 123 -6.34 -10.23 -4.33
C ASP A 123 -6.47 -8.81 -3.77
N ARG A 124 -5.58 -7.92 -4.20
CA ARG A 124 -5.64 -6.47 -3.95
C ARG A 124 -6.95 -5.89 -4.50
N THR A 125 -7.27 -6.18 -5.76
CA THR A 125 -8.47 -5.69 -6.42
C THR A 125 -9.75 -6.22 -5.76
N GLU A 126 -9.76 -7.49 -5.35
CA GLU A 126 -10.89 -8.09 -4.62
C GLU A 126 -11.06 -7.49 -3.23
N SER A 127 -9.97 -7.32 -2.48
CA SER A 127 -9.97 -6.65 -1.17
C SER A 127 -10.50 -5.22 -1.27
N ALA A 128 -10.05 -4.45 -2.28
CA ALA A 128 -10.55 -3.12 -2.57
C ALA A 128 -12.05 -3.11 -2.87
N CYS A 129 -12.52 -4.00 -3.75
CA CYS A 129 -13.95 -4.15 -4.06
C CYS A 129 -14.77 -4.48 -2.80
N LYS A 130 -14.27 -5.37 -1.96
CA LYS A 130 -14.91 -5.76 -0.70
C LYS A 130 -15.00 -4.58 0.25
N LYS A 131 -13.91 -3.84 0.47
CA LYS A 131 -13.87 -2.63 1.31
C LYS A 131 -14.81 -1.54 0.80
N MET A 132 -14.85 -1.30 -0.51
CA MET A 132 -15.78 -0.32 -1.10
C MET A 132 -17.24 -0.69 -0.81
N LYS A 133 -17.61 -1.95 -1.05
CA LYS A 133 -18.98 -2.44 -0.82
C LYS A 133 -19.33 -2.47 0.66
N SER A 134 -18.48 -3.05 1.50
CA SER A 134 -18.75 -3.19 2.94
C SER A 134 -18.77 -1.83 3.63
N GLY A 135 -17.84 -0.92 3.31
CA GLY A 135 -17.81 0.43 3.84
C GLY A 135 -19.06 1.23 3.46
N THR A 136 -19.51 1.11 2.21
CA THR A 136 -20.76 1.72 1.77
C THR A 136 -21.97 1.13 2.51
N MET A 137 -22.06 -0.19 2.61
CA MET A 137 -23.18 -0.85 3.28
C MET A 137 -23.19 -0.54 4.79
N ALA A 138 -22.03 -0.38 5.42
CA ALA A 138 -21.94 0.06 6.81
C ALA A 138 -22.50 1.47 6.97
N LEU A 139 -22.16 2.41 6.08
CA LEU A 139 -22.75 3.76 6.07
C LEU A 139 -24.27 3.72 5.88
N VAL A 140 -24.76 2.96 4.90
CA VAL A 140 -26.20 2.82 4.63
C VAL A 140 -26.93 2.26 5.85
N ARG A 141 -26.37 1.22 6.49
CA ARG A 141 -26.92 0.62 7.72
C ARG A 141 -26.86 1.55 8.93
N SER A 142 -25.93 2.50 8.95
CA SER A 142 -25.79 3.50 10.01
C SER A 142 -26.70 4.72 9.81
N GLY A 143 -27.64 4.68 8.86
CA GLY A 143 -28.61 5.75 8.63
C GLY A 143 -28.33 6.62 7.40
N ALA A 144 -27.26 6.36 6.64
CA ALA A 144 -27.02 7.01 5.34
C ALA A 144 -27.78 6.32 4.20
N HIS A 145 -29.07 6.06 4.42
CA HIS A 145 -29.94 5.42 3.46
C HIS A 145 -30.48 6.45 2.45
N PRO A 146 -30.74 6.08 1.18
CA PRO A 146 -31.40 6.94 0.21
C PRO A 146 -32.74 7.56 0.64
N ARG A 147 -33.39 7.00 1.68
CA ARG A 147 -34.69 7.47 2.18
C ARG A 147 -34.56 8.54 3.26
N THR A 148 -33.38 8.64 3.87
CA THR A 148 -33.10 9.52 5.02
C THR A 148 -32.19 10.67 4.63
N LEU A 149 -31.23 10.44 3.72
CA LEU A 149 -30.26 11.44 3.28
C LEU A 149 -30.26 11.58 1.76
N ASN A 150 -30.01 12.82 1.31
CA ASN A 150 -29.84 13.11 -0.10
C ASN A 150 -28.68 12.26 -0.68
N PRO A 151 -28.87 11.54 -1.79
CA PRO A 151 -27.83 10.71 -2.41
C PRO A 151 -26.52 11.47 -2.68
N LEU A 152 -26.57 12.77 -2.99
CA LEU A 152 -25.39 13.60 -3.17
C LEU A 152 -24.56 13.72 -1.89
N THR A 153 -25.22 13.84 -0.73
CA THR A 153 -24.55 13.92 0.58
C THR A 153 -23.88 12.59 0.91
N VAL A 154 -24.60 11.48 0.75
CA VAL A 154 -24.06 10.13 0.95
C VAL A 154 -22.87 9.88 0.00
N SER A 155 -22.97 10.33 -1.25
CA SER A 155 -21.90 10.23 -2.23
C SER A 155 -20.63 10.96 -1.77
N LYS A 156 -20.76 12.13 -1.15
CA LYS A 156 -19.64 12.91 -0.60
C LYS A 156 -19.02 12.20 0.60
N MET A 157 -19.83 11.59 1.46
CA MET A 157 -19.34 10.77 2.58
C MET A 157 -18.54 9.55 2.10
N ILE A 158 -19.01 8.88 1.04
CA ILE A 158 -18.30 7.74 0.45
C ILE A 158 -16.97 8.17 -0.16
N LYS A 159 -16.95 9.26 -0.94
CA LYS A 159 -15.72 9.83 -1.52
C LYS A 159 -14.71 10.27 -0.44
N THR A 160 -15.18 10.70 0.73
CA THR A 160 -14.30 11.19 1.81
C THR A 160 -13.82 10.11 2.78
N LYS A 161 -14.58 9.02 2.98
CA LYS A 161 -14.24 7.98 3.96
C LYS A 161 -13.97 6.61 3.34
N VAL A 162 -14.83 6.17 2.42
CA VAL A 162 -14.75 4.80 1.87
C VAL A 162 -13.69 4.73 0.78
N PHE A 163 -13.69 5.68 -0.17
CA PHE A 163 -12.74 5.66 -1.30
C PHE A 163 -11.29 5.75 -0.84
N PRO A 164 -10.90 6.66 0.08
CA PRO A 164 -9.52 6.72 0.56
C PRO A 164 -9.06 5.44 1.26
N SER A 165 -9.97 4.76 1.98
CA SER A 165 -9.65 3.49 2.66
C SER A 165 -9.55 2.30 1.70
N ALA A 166 -10.45 2.22 0.72
CA ALA A 166 -10.54 1.08 -0.18
C ALA A 166 -9.57 1.16 -1.37
N LEU A 167 -9.27 2.39 -1.83
CA LEU A 167 -8.39 2.67 -2.96
C LEU A 167 -7.05 3.25 -2.49
N TYR A 168 -6.66 2.97 -1.25
CA TYR A 168 -5.35 3.36 -0.75
C TYR A 168 -4.23 2.76 -1.61
N GLY A 169 -3.28 3.58 -2.03
CA GLY A 169 -2.18 3.17 -2.91
C GLY A 169 -2.57 2.98 -4.37
N CYS A 170 -3.78 3.37 -4.81
CA CYS A 170 -4.23 3.14 -6.19
C CYS A 170 -3.39 3.84 -7.25
N GLU A 171 -2.68 4.90 -6.86
CA GLU A 171 -1.68 5.60 -7.65
C GLU A 171 -0.56 4.67 -8.16
N LEU A 172 -0.23 3.61 -7.42
CA LEU A 172 0.80 2.64 -7.79
C LEU A 172 0.25 1.44 -8.56
N TRP A 173 -1.07 1.35 -8.77
CA TRP A 173 -1.68 0.15 -9.34
C TRP A 173 -1.53 0.11 -10.87
N GLN A 174 -0.96 -0.98 -11.36
CA GLN A 174 -1.09 -1.39 -12.75
C GLN A 174 -2.30 -2.33 -12.85
N LEU A 175 -3.40 -1.82 -13.41
CA LEU A 175 -4.65 -2.56 -13.52
C LEU A 175 -4.76 -3.22 -14.88
N SER A 176 -5.05 -4.52 -14.87
CA SER A 176 -5.52 -5.22 -16.07
C SER A 176 -6.98 -4.86 -16.38
N ARG A 177 -7.42 -5.08 -17.63
CA ARG A 177 -8.81 -4.79 -18.03
C ARG A 177 -9.83 -5.56 -17.19
N THR A 178 -9.52 -6.79 -16.80
CA THR A 178 -10.41 -7.64 -15.99
C THR A 178 -10.56 -7.09 -14.56
N GLU A 179 -9.49 -6.57 -13.97
CA GLU A 179 -9.52 -5.93 -12.66
C GLU A 179 -10.29 -4.62 -12.68
N LEU A 180 -10.09 -3.82 -13.72
CA LEU A 180 -10.82 -2.57 -13.89
C LEU A 180 -12.33 -2.81 -13.96
N ILE A 181 -12.77 -3.80 -14.73
CA ILE A 181 -14.18 -4.20 -14.81
C ILE A 181 -14.72 -4.64 -13.44
N LYS A 182 -13.92 -5.32 -12.60
CA LYS A 182 -14.33 -5.69 -11.24
C LYS A 182 -14.55 -4.46 -10.36
N LEU A 183 -13.64 -3.48 -10.42
CA LEU A 183 -13.77 -2.21 -9.69
C LEU A 183 -14.97 -1.40 -10.17
N GLU A 184 -15.19 -1.32 -11.49
CA GLU A 184 -16.36 -0.65 -12.08
C GLU A 184 -17.65 -1.29 -11.59
N ARG A 185 -17.75 -2.63 -11.61
CA ARG A 185 -18.93 -3.34 -11.09
C ARG A 185 -19.18 -3.01 -9.61
N ALA A 186 -18.14 -2.85 -8.81
CA ALA A 186 -18.29 -2.45 -7.42
C ALA A 186 -18.76 -1.00 -7.26
N GLN A 187 -18.22 -0.06 -8.05
CA GLN A 187 -18.71 1.32 -8.09
C GLN A 187 -20.17 1.37 -8.54
N ASN A 188 -20.53 0.65 -9.60
CA ASN A 188 -21.88 0.63 -10.16
C ASN A 188 -22.91 0.12 -9.15
N PHE A 189 -22.53 -0.90 -8.38
CA PHE A 189 -23.34 -1.37 -7.25
C PHE A 189 -23.58 -0.27 -6.22
N ILE A 190 -22.53 0.46 -5.83
CA ILE A 190 -22.60 1.55 -4.84
C ILE A 190 -23.50 2.67 -5.33
N VAL A 191 -23.27 3.16 -6.55
CA VAL A 191 -23.99 4.27 -7.16
C VAL A 191 -25.49 3.99 -7.23
N LYS A 192 -25.89 2.77 -7.60
CA LYS A 192 -27.30 2.37 -7.63
C LYS A 192 -27.88 2.23 -6.22
N SER A 193 -27.10 1.64 -5.30
CA SER A 193 -27.53 1.41 -3.92
C SER A 193 -27.82 2.71 -3.16
N ILE A 194 -26.98 3.74 -3.30
CA ILE A 194 -27.15 5.02 -2.59
C ILE A 194 -28.30 5.87 -3.13
N GLN A 195 -28.73 5.61 -4.36
CA GLN A 195 -29.86 6.29 -4.99
C GLN A 195 -31.16 5.47 -4.86
N GLY A 196 -31.11 4.23 -4.34
CA GLY A 196 -32.26 3.33 -4.31
C GLY A 196 -32.70 2.84 -5.70
N LEU A 197 -31.82 2.90 -6.70
CA LEU A 197 -32.10 2.48 -8.07
C LEU A 197 -32.04 0.95 -8.20
N ASN A 198 -32.80 0.41 -9.15
CA ASN A 198 -32.72 -1.01 -9.49
C ASN A 198 -31.32 -1.36 -10.01
N ILE A 199 -30.83 -2.57 -9.70
CA ILE A 199 -29.54 -3.07 -10.20
C ILE A 199 -29.44 -3.07 -11.73
N ARG A 200 -30.58 -3.19 -12.43
CA ARG A 200 -30.68 -3.16 -13.90
C ARG A 200 -30.70 -1.76 -14.52
N THR A 201 -30.82 -0.70 -13.72
CA THR A 201 -30.79 0.68 -14.23
C THR A 201 -29.49 0.93 -14.98
N ARG A 202 -29.54 1.64 -16.11
CA ARG A 202 -28.34 1.96 -16.88
C ARG A 202 -27.35 2.76 -16.02
N THR A 203 -26.10 2.32 -16.05
CA THR A 203 -25.06 2.79 -15.14
C THR A 203 -24.60 4.22 -15.45
N ASP A 204 -24.50 4.57 -16.72
CA ASP A 204 -24.13 5.91 -17.20
C ASP A 204 -25.05 6.99 -16.63
N MET A 205 -26.37 6.76 -16.67
CA MET A 205 -27.35 7.66 -16.06
C MET A 205 -27.18 7.74 -14.54
N ALA A 206 -27.02 6.59 -13.88
CA ALA A 206 -26.88 6.54 -12.42
C ALA A 206 -25.62 7.27 -11.92
N ILE A 207 -24.52 7.19 -12.66
CA ILE A 207 -23.26 7.90 -12.36
C ILE A 207 -23.43 9.41 -12.61
N SER A 208 -24.07 9.79 -13.71
CA SER A 208 -24.29 11.19 -14.09
C SER A 208 -25.15 11.94 -13.06
N LEU A 209 -26.21 11.31 -12.53
CA LEU A 209 -27.11 11.91 -11.53
C LEU A 209 -26.40 12.39 -10.26
N ILE A 210 -25.29 11.76 -9.88
CA ILE A 210 -24.50 12.13 -8.70
C ILE A 210 -23.21 12.88 -9.04
N GLY A 211 -22.96 13.16 -10.32
CA GLY A 211 -21.75 13.86 -10.78
C GLY A 211 -20.46 13.09 -10.49
N TRP A 212 -20.49 11.76 -10.62
CA TRP A 212 -19.29 10.95 -10.46
C TRP A 212 -18.60 10.69 -11.80
N THR A 213 -17.29 10.49 -11.75
CA THR A 213 -16.54 9.92 -12.87
C THR A 213 -16.53 8.40 -12.76
N THR A 214 -16.10 7.71 -13.81
CA THR A 214 -15.77 6.29 -13.71
C THR A 214 -14.67 6.06 -12.68
N ILE A 215 -14.58 4.84 -12.15
CA ILE A 215 -13.52 4.46 -11.21
C ILE A 215 -12.14 4.57 -11.85
N GLU A 216 -12.05 4.30 -13.16
CA GLU A 216 -10.86 4.53 -13.97
C GLU A 216 -10.43 5.99 -13.89
N GLY A 217 -11.33 6.91 -14.27
CA GLY A 217 -11.03 8.34 -14.23
C GLY A 217 -10.69 8.84 -12.82
N TYR A 218 -11.31 8.29 -11.77
CA TYR A 218 -10.93 8.61 -10.40
C TYR A 218 -9.49 8.17 -10.07
N ILE A 219 -9.11 6.95 -10.45
CA ILE A 219 -7.75 6.42 -10.22
C ILE A 219 -6.74 7.21 -11.06
N ASP A 220 -7.07 7.58 -12.29
CA ASP A 220 -6.19 8.37 -13.16
C ASP A 220 -5.94 9.76 -12.60
N ILE A 221 -6.97 10.45 -12.10
CA ILE A 221 -6.81 11.72 -11.39
C ILE A 221 -5.85 11.57 -10.20
N ARG A 222 -5.97 10.48 -9.43
CA ARG A 222 -5.09 10.21 -8.28
C ARG A 222 -3.65 9.96 -8.72
N LYS A 223 -3.44 9.22 -9.81
CA LYS A 223 -2.12 9.01 -10.41
C LYS A 223 -1.48 10.31 -10.86
N LEU A 224 -2.23 11.17 -11.55
CA LEU A 224 -1.75 12.46 -12.03
C LEU A 224 -1.39 13.39 -10.86
N LEU A 225 -2.24 13.46 -9.83
CA LEU A 225 -1.95 14.25 -8.63
C LEU A 225 -0.70 13.73 -7.88
N PHE A 226 -0.55 12.41 -7.80
CA PHE A 226 0.64 11.80 -7.20
C PHE A 226 1.90 12.16 -7.98
N LEU A 227 1.89 11.98 -9.31
CA LEU A 227 3.02 12.35 -10.18
C LEU A 227 3.36 13.84 -10.08
N TRP A 228 2.35 14.71 -10.08
CA TRP A 228 2.53 16.15 -9.90
C TRP A 228 3.22 16.47 -8.57
N SER A 229 2.76 15.88 -7.46
CA SER A 229 3.38 16.10 -6.15
C SER A 229 4.83 15.59 -6.09
N SER A 230 5.12 14.46 -6.73
CA SER A 230 6.46 13.89 -6.78
C SER A 230 7.42 14.76 -7.60
N LEU A 231 6.94 15.40 -8.67
CA LEU A 231 7.73 16.34 -9.47
C LEU A 231 8.05 17.62 -8.69
N GLN A 232 7.14 18.10 -7.84
CA GLN A 232 7.38 19.28 -7.00
C GLN A 232 8.35 18.99 -5.86
N ALA A 233 8.34 17.79 -5.29
CA ALA A 233 9.22 17.41 -4.19
C ALA A 233 10.69 17.17 -4.61
N GLY A 234 10.94 17.00 -5.91
CA GLY A 234 12.28 16.84 -6.49
C GLY A 234 12.96 18.15 -6.89
N GLN A 235 12.32 19.31 -6.69
CA GLN A 235 12.88 20.65 -6.86
C GLN A 235 13.25 21.25 -5.49
#